data_AF-A0A9W6XW41-F1
#
_entry.id   AF-A0A9W6XW41-F1
#
_cell.length_a   1.000
_cell.length_b   1.000
_cell.length_c   1.000
_cell.angle_alpha   90.00
_cell.angle_beta   90.00
_cell.angle_gamma   90.00
#
_symmetry.space_group_name_H-M   'P 1'
#
loop_
_entity.id
_entity.type
_entity.pdbx_description
1 polymer ?
#
loop_
_entity_poly.entity_id
_entity_poly.type
_entity_poly.pdbx_seq_one_letter_code
_entity_poly.pdbx_strand_id
1 'polypeptide(L)'
;MLVGGAGQIKLTKDGNVLLHEMQIQHPTAALIARAATAQDDVTGDGTTSTVLFIGELLKQAERFLADGLHPRILSEGFELAKDEALRVLDTMKTSPEDILKDRELLCSVARTSLRTKLDQKLADQLTEIITDAVLTIAVPERPIDLHMIEIMHVRGEPSCIL
;
A
#
# COMPACT_ATOMS: atom_id res chain seq x y z
N MET A 1 17.02 -6.79 2.62
CA MET A 1 17.31 -8.23 2.73
C MET A 1 17.10 -8.63 4.16
N LEU A 2 16.27 -9.64 4.40
CA LEU A 2 15.99 -10.19 5.73
C LEU A 2 16.48 -11.63 5.76
N VAL A 3 17.10 -12.03 6.88
CA VAL A 3 17.54 -13.40 7.11
C VAL A 3 16.81 -13.91 8.34
N GLY A 4 15.90 -14.87 8.13
CA GLY A 4 15.16 -15.48 9.22
C GLY A 4 16.03 -16.41 10.07
N GLY A 5 15.55 -16.82 11.24
CA GLY A 5 16.28 -17.71 12.15
C GLY A 5 16.65 -19.08 11.55
N ALA A 6 15.91 -19.54 10.54
CA ALA A 6 16.19 -20.76 9.79
C ALA A 6 17.15 -20.56 8.60
N GLY A 7 17.74 -19.37 8.43
CA GLY A 7 18.61 -19.03 7.30
C GLY A 7 17.88 -18.70 6.00
N GLN A 8 16.54 -18.63 6.01
CA GLN A 8 15.75 -18.20 4.85
C GLN A 8 16.03 -16.73 4.52
N ILE A 9 16.42 -16.46 3.28
CA ILE A 9 16.69 -15.10 2.81
C ILE A 9 15.45 -14.60 2.08
N LYS A 10 14.88 -13.49 2.56
CA LYS A 10 13.76 -12.82 1.92
C LYS A 10 14.19 -11.42 1.46
N LEU A 11 13.97 -11.14 0.18
CA LEU A 11 14.20 -9.84 -0.41
C LEU A 11 12.84 -9.17 -0.59
N THR A 12 12.61 -8.08 0.13
CA THR A 12 11.37 -7.31 0.02
C THR A 12 11.67 -5.83 0.15
N LYS A 13 10.95 -5.02 -0.62
CA LYS A 13 10.80 -3.58 -0.41
C LYS A 13 9.43 -3.23 0.21
N ASP A 14 8.57 -4.23 0.38
CA ASP A 14 7.23 -4.04 0.93
C ASP A 14 7.28 -3.88 2.46
N GLY A 15 6.66 -2.80 2.93
CA GLY A 15 6.54 -2.49 4.35
C GLY A 15 5.74 -3.54 5.11
N ASN A 16 4.66 -4.09 4.52
CA ASN A 16 3.84 -5.08 5.22
C ASN A 16 4.62 -6.38 5.49
N VAL A 17 5.36 -6.85 4.47
CA VAL A 17 6.21 -8.05 4.61
C VAL A 17 7.33 -7.80 5.62
N LEU A 18 7.93 -6.61 5.62
CA LEU A 18 8.96 -6.23 6.58
C LEU A 18 8.41 -6.25 8.02
N LEU A 19 7.24 -5.66 8.25
CA LEU A 19 6.62 -5.57 9.57
C LEU A 19 6.23 -6.94 10.15
N HIS A 20 5.83 -7.89 9.29
CA HIS A 20 5.52 -9.26 9.72
C HIS A 20 6.75 -10.10 10.07
N GLU A 21 7.85 -9.91 9.33
CA GLU A 21 9.09 -10.67 9.55
C GLU A 21 9.89 -10.13 10.74
N MET A 22 9.67 -8.87 11.13
CA MET A 22 10.34 -8.24 12.27
C MET A 22 9.63 -8.57 13.60
N GLN A 23 10.40 -8.97 14.61
CA GLN A 23 9.90 -9.15 15.97
C GLN A 23 9.85 -7.81 16.71
N ILE A 24 8.68 -7.16 16.71
CA ILE A 24 8.48 -5.88 17.40
C ILE A 24 8.07 -6.12 18.85
N GLN A 25 8.92 -5.74 19.81
CA GLN A 25 8.63 -5.89 21.24
C GLN A 25 7.90 -4.69 21.85
N HIS A 26 8.09 -3.49 21.30
CA HIS A 26 7.50 -2.28 21.85
C HIS A 26 5.98 -2.24 21.55
N PRO A 27 5.10 -2.14 22.57
CA PRO A 27 3.66 -2.27 22.38
C PRO A 27 3.07 -1.20 21.45
N THR A 28 3.54 0.05 21.54
CA THR A 28 3.10 1.11 20.63
C THR A 28 3.52 0.85 19.19
N ALA A 29 4.72 0.28 18.97
CA ALA A 29 5.20 -0.04 17.63
C ALA A 29 4.43 -1.23 17.05
N ALA A 30 4.05 -2.20 17.89
CA ALA A 30 3.18 -3.30 17.49
C ALA A 30 1.78 -2.80 17.08
N LEU A 31 1.22 -1.81 17.77
CA LEU A 31 -0.05 -1.18 17.37
C LEU A 31 0.06 -0.47 16.01
N ILE A 32 1.14 0.28 15.79
CA ILE A 32 1.39 0.95 14.50
C ILE A 32 1.56 -0.08 13.38
N ALA A 33 2.31 -1.16 13.63
CA ALA A 33 2.49 -2.24 12.67
C ALA A 33 1.16 -2.88 12.28
N ARG A 34 0.29 -3.17 13.26
CA ARG A 34 -1.05 -3.71 13.01
C ARG A 34 -1.94 -2.75 12.21
N ALA A 35 -1.84 -1.45 12.45
CA ALA A 35 -2.57 -0.46 11.66
C ALA A 35 -2.10 -0.44 10.20
N ALA A 36 -0.79 -0.57 9.96
CA ALA A 36 -0.24 -0.68 8.61
C ALA A 36 -0.68 -1.98 7.90
N THR A 37 -0.73 -3.11 8.62
CA THR A 37 -1.27 -4.37 8.07
C THR A 37 -2.75 -4.25 7.73
N ALA A 38 -3.56 -3.63 8.58
CA ALA A 38 -4.98 -3.41 8.29
C ALA A 38 -5.18 -2.51 7.06
N GLN A 39 -4.28 -1.56 6.80
CA GLN A 39 -4.29 -0.77 5.57
C GLN A 39 -4.02 -1.65 4.34
N ASP A 40 -3.07 -2.59 4.42
CA ASP A 40 -2.78 -3.54 3.35
C ASP A 40 -4.00 -4.42 3.03
N ASP A 41 -4.69 -4.91 4.07
CA ASP A 41 -5.84 -5.80 3.91
C ASP A 41 -7.03 -5.11 3.22
N VAL A 42 -7.20 -3.79 3.44
CA VAL A 42 -8.33 -3.02 2.89
C VAL A 42 -8.01 -2.41 1.53
N THR A 43 -6.83 -1.78 1.37
CA THR A 43 -6.48 -1.04 0.14
C THR A 43 -5.41 -1.72 -0.71
N GLY A 44 -4.63 -2.65 -0.16
CA GLY A 44 -3.57 -3.38 -0.87
C GLY A 44 -2.32 -2.56 -1.22
N ASP A 45 -2.25 -1.30 -0.78
CA ASP A 45 -1.10 -0.40 -0.96
C ASP A 45 -1.07 0.64 0.17
N GLY A 46 0.06 1.33 0.32
CA GLY A 46 0.22 2.47 1.23
C GLY A 46 0.69 2.14 2.64
N THR A 47 1.05 0.88 2.92
CA THR A 47 1.52 0.44 4.25
C THR A 47 2.67 1.29 4.80
N THR A 48 3.71 1.52 3.97
CA THR A 48 4.86 2.35 4.34
C THR A 48 4.47 3.80 4.60
N SER A 49 3.59 4.36 3.76
CA SER A 49 3.12 5.74 3.91
C SER A 49 2.34 5.92 5.21
N THR A 50 1.49 4.97 5.58
CA THR A 50 0.74 4.99 6.84
C THR A 50 1.66 5.03 8.06
N VAL A 51 2.71 4.21 8.08
CA VAL A 51 3.70 4.21 9.18
C VAL A 51 4.41 5.55 9.28
N LEU A 52 4.85 6.10 8.15
CA LEU A 52 5.54 7.40 8.11
C LEU A 52 4.61 8.53 8.55
N PHE A 53 3.34 8.50 8.13
CA PHE A 53 2.35 9.50 8.47
C PHE A 53 2.06 9.51 9.98
N ILE A 54 1.87 8.34 10.59
CA ILE A 54 1.71 8.22 12.04
C ILE A 54 2.95 8.73 12.78
N GLY A 55 4.16 8.37 12.31
CA GLY A 55 5.41 8.81 12.91
C GLY A 55 5.56 10.33 12.92
N GLU A 56 5.28 11.00 11.80
CA GLU A 56 5.39 12.46 11.71
C GLU A 56 4.28 13.17 12.51
N LEU A 57 3.05 12.65 12.51
CA LEU A 57 1.96 13.20 13.34
C LEU A 57 2.31 13.16 14.83
N LEU A 58 2.86 12.04 15.32
CA LEU A 58 3.28 11.92 16.71
C LEU A 58 4.43 12.87 17.05
N LYS A 59 5.39 13.05 16.15
CA LYS A 59 6.49 13.99 16.32
C LYS A 59 6.03 15.45 16.35
N GLN A 60 5.03 15.82 15.54
CA GLN A 60 4.43 17.17 15.63
C GLN A 60 3.61 17.33 16.90
N ALA A 61 2.87 16.30 17.32
CA ALA A 61 2.12 16.30 18.57
C ALA A 61 3.03 16.48 19.79
N GLU A 62 4.22 15.86 19.80
CA GLU A 62 5.21 15.98 20.87
C GLU A 62 5.58 17.45 21.15
N ARG A 63 5.70 18.29 20.11
CA ARG A 63 6.00 19.72 20.26
C ARG A 63 4.93 20.46 21.03
N PHE A 64 3.67 20.24 20.66
CA PHE A 64 2.54 20.88 21.34
C PHE A 64 2.32 20.35 22.76
N LEU A 65 2.63 19.07 23.00
CA LEU A 65 2.63 18.51 24.35
C LEU A 65 3.71 19.16 25.22
N ALA A 66 4.91 19.43 24.67
CA ALA A 66 5.98 20.13 25.38
C ALA A 66 5.59 21.57 25.76
N ASP A 67 4.78 22.24 24.93
CA ASP A 67 4.21 23.55 25.21
C ASP A 67 3.07 23.53 26.26
N GLY A 68 2.70 22.34 26.77
CA GLY A 68 1.70 22.16 27.83
C GLY A 68 0.26 21.98 27.33
N LEU A 69 0.05 21.74 26.04
CA LEU A 69 -1.29 21.49 25.51
C LEU A 69 -1.84 20.15 25.98
N HIS A 70 -3.10 20.12 26.43
CA HIS A 70 -3.73 18.89 26.87
C HIS A 70 -3.93 17.92 25.68
N PRO A 71 -3.53 16.63 25.76
CA PRO A 71 -3.60 15.68 24.65
C PRO A 71 -4.98 15.56 23.99
N ARG A 72 -6.05 15.71 24.78
CA ARG A 72 -7.43 15.70 24.27
C ARG A 72 -7.69 16.77 23.21
N ILE A 73 -7.15 17.97 23.39
CA ILE A 73 -7.33 19.07 22.43
C ILE A 73 -6.59 18.75 21.13
N LEU A 74 -5.42 18.10 21.20
CA LEU A 74 -4.70 17.62 20.01
C LEU A 74 -5.49 16.56 19.25
N SER A 75 -6.07 15.59 19.95
CA SER A 75 -6.91 14.57 19.31
C SER A 75 -8.13 15.18 18.62
N GLU A 76 -8.84 16.11 19.28
CA GLU A 76 -9.96 16.84 18.68
C GLU A 76 -9.53 17.66 17.47
N GLY A 77 -8.37 18.31 17.54
CA GLY A 77 -7.78 19.05 16.41
C GLY A 77 -7.44 18.15 15.22
N PHE A 78 -6.90 16.95 15.45
CA PHE A 78 -6.63 15.99 14.38
C PHE A 78 -7.89 15.45 13.72
N GLU A 79 -8.97 15.23 14.47
CA GLU A 79 -10.26 14.84 13.88
C GLU A 79 -10.82 15.93 12.95
N LEU A 80 -10.77 17.20 13.39
CA LEU A 80 -11.18 18.33 12.56
C LEU A 80 -10.31 18.47 11.30
N ALA A 81 -8.98 18.30 11.45
CA ALA A 81 -8.05 18.36 10.33
C ALA A 81 -8.28 17.22 9.32
N LYS A 82 -8.59 16.01 9.80
CA LYS A 82 -8.94 14.87 8.96
C LYS A 82 -10.20 15.15 8.12
N ASP A 83 -11.24 15.69 8.74
CA ASP A 83 -12.49 16.00 8.04
C ASP A 83 -12.31 17.09 6.96
N GLU A 84 -11.47 18.10 7.22
CA GLU A 84 -11.09 19.09 6.21
C GLU A 84 -10.24 18.47 5.09
N ALA A 85 -9.25 17.64 5.43
CA ALA A 85 -8.39 16.98 4.45
C ALA A 85 -9.19 16.10 3.50
N LEU A 86 -10.18 15.36 4.01
CA LEU A 86 -11.09 14.57 3.18
C LEU A 86 -11.93 15.44 2.24
N ARG A 87 -12.44 16.58 2.71
CA ARG A 87 -13.17 17.55 1.86
C ARG A 87 -12.29 18.09 0.74
N VAL A 88 -11.02 18.39 1.02
CA VAL A 88 -10.08 18.84 -0.01
C VAL A 88 -9.80 17.71 -1.01
N LEU A 89 -9.55 16.49 -0.54
CA LEU A 89 -9.34 15.33 -1.41
C LEU A 89 -10.54 15.09 -2.35
N ASP A 90 -11.76 15.28 -1.87
CA ASP A 90 -12.97 15.16 -2.69
C ASP A 90 -13.06 16.19 -3.82
N THR A 91 -12.45 17.36 -3.66
CA THR A 91 -12.37 18.38 -4.73
C THR A 91 -11.24 18.12 -5.72
N MET A 92 -10.21 17.38 -5.31
CA MET A 92 -9.04 17.06 -6.14
C MET A 92 -9.14 15.73 -6.87
N LYS A 93 -10.04 14.82 -6.45
CA LYS A 93 -10.19 13.51 -7.09
C LYS A 93 -10.71 13.66 -8.52
N THR A 94 -10.08 12.96 -9.44
CA THR A 94 -10.54 12.82 -10.82
C THR A 94 -11.19 11.46 -10.97
N SER A 95 -12.45 11.40 -11.40
CA SER A 95 -13.18 10.15 -11.67
C SER A 95 -13.43 10.04 -13.17
N PRO A 96 -12.65 9.24 -13.92
CA PRO A 96 -12.93 8.95 -15.32
C PRO A 96 -14.27 8.21 -15.45
N GLU A 97 -15.10 8.60 -16.41
CA GLU A 97 -16.45 8.03 -16.61
C GLU A 97 -16.41 6.55 -17.00
N ASP A 98 -15.38 6.12 -17.73
CA ASP A 98 -15.24 4.75 -18.26
C ASP A 98 -13.82 4.19 -17.98
N ILE A 99 -13.44 4.07 -16.69
CA ILE A 99 -12.12 3.52 -16.27
C ILE A 99 -11.80 2.18 -16.95
N LEU A 100 -12.80 1.30 -17.12
CA LEU A 100 -12.60 -0.03 -17.71
C LEU A 100 -12.25 -0.01 -19.20
N LYS A 101 -12.52 1.10 -19.91
CA LYS A 101 -12.16 1.26 -21.32
C LYS A 101 -10.80 1.94 -21.51
N ASP A 102 -10.33 2.66 -20.48
CA ASP A 102 -9.05 3.35 -20.53
C ASP A 102 -7.90 2.46 -20.03
N ARG A 103 -7.45 1.57 -20.93
CA ARG A 103 -6.32 0.68 -20.67
C ARG A 103 -5.03 1.47 -20.41
N GLU A 104 -4.81 2.62 -21.06
CA GLU A 104 -3.58 3.40 -20.88
C GLU A 104 -3.48 3.99 -19.48
N LEU A 105 -4.60 4.49 -18.94
CA LEU A 105 -4.68 4.96 -17.58
C LEU A 105 -4.44 3.83 -16.58
N LEU A 106 -5.08 2.67 -16.76
CA LEU A 106 -4.88 1.50 -15.90
C LEU A 106 -3.43 1.01 -15.91
N CYS A 107 -2.82 0.91 -17.09
CA CYS A 107 -1.40 0.60 -17.23
C CYS A 107 -0.52 1.63 -16.50
N SER A 108 -0.86 2.92 -16.58
CA SER A 108 -0.09 3.97 -15.92
C SER A 108 -0.18 3.88 -14.39
N VAL A 109 -1.36 3.55 -13.86
CA VAL A 109 -1.60 3.31 -12.43
C VAL A 109 -0.82 2.08 -11.95
N ALA A 110 -0.98 0.94 -12.64
CA ALA A 110 -0.29 -0.31 -12.29
C ALA A 110 1.24 -0.15 -12.35
N ARG A 111 1.76 0.51 -13.39
CA ARG A 111 3.18 0.82 -13.53
C ARG A 111 3.72 1.65 -12.37
N THR A 112 2.93 2.63 -11.90
CA THR A 112 3.34 3.51 -10.80
C THR A 112 3.51 2.73 -9.50
N SER A 113 2.60 1.81 -9.20
CA SER A 113 2.71 0.96 -8.00
C SER A 113 3.85 -0.06 -8.14
N LEU A 114 3.96 -0.77 -9.28
CA LEU A 114 4.96 -1.84 -9.48
C LEU A 114 6.41 -1.36 -9.49
N ARG A 115 6.68 -0.19 -10.07
CA ARG A 115 8.04 0.37 -10.16
C ARG A 115 8.66 0.67 -8.79
N THR A 116 7.87 0.78 -7.73
CA THR A 116 8.40 0.95 -6.36
C THR A 116 9.04 -0.34 -5.82
N LYS A 117 8.52 -1.51 -6.25
CA LYS A 117 8.87 -2.83 -5.70
C LYS A 117 9.84 -3.61 -6.60
N LEU A 118 9.78 -3.43 -7.91
CA LEU A 118 10.48 -4.26 -8.91
C LEU A 118 11.52 -3.48 -9.72
N ASP A 119 12.35 -4.21 -10.47
CA ASP A 119 13.19 -3.62 -11.51
C ASP A 119 12.32 -3.03 -12.62
N GLN A 120 12.74 -1.91 -13.21
CA GLN A 120 11.93 -1.16 -14.17
C GLN A 120 11.50 -2.01 -15.37
N LYS A 121 12.42 -2.81 -15.91
CA LYS A 121 12.14 -3.62 -17.10
C LYS A 121 11.11 -4.71 -16.80
N LEU A 122 11.23 -5.35 -15.65
CA LEU A 122 10.30 -6.37 -15.20
C LEU A 122 8.94 -5.77 -14.82
N ALA A 123 8.93 -4.61 -14.18
CA ALA A 123 7.72 -3.89 -13.82
C ALA A 123 6.89 -3.53 -15.06
N ASP A 124 7.54 -3.07 -16.13
CA ASP A 124 6.84 -2.70 -17.37
C ASP A 124 6.25 -3.94 -18.06
N GLN A 125 6.94 -5.09 -18.06
CA GLN A 125 6.39 -6.35 -18.58
C GLN A 125 5.19 -6.85 -17.76
N LEU A 126 5.28 -6.82 -16.43
CA LEU A 126 4.20 -7.26 -15.55
C LEU A 126 3.00 -6.32 -15.57
N THR A 127 3.21 -5.02 -15.83
CA THR A 127 2.14 -4.03 -15.92
C THR A 127 1.09 -4.44 -16.95
N GLU A 128 1.52 -4.86 -18.14
CA GLU A 128 0.61 -5.27 -19.21
C GLU A 128 -0.18 -6.52 -18.81
N ILE A 129 0.52 -7.53 -18.29
CA ILE A 129 -0.07 -8.81 -17.86
C ILE A 129 -1.11 -8.59 -16.76
N ILE A 130 -0.79 -7.78 -15.74
CA ILE A 130 -1.69 -7.49 -14.62
C ILE A 130 -2.91 -6.71 -15.10
N THR A 131 -2.73 -5.73 -15.98
CA THR A 131 -3.85 -4.93 -16.51
C THR A 131 -4.79 -5.82 -17.33
N ASP A 132 -4.25 -6.70 -18.18
CA ASP A 132 -5.06 -7.62 -18.98
C ASP A 132 -5.78 -8.67 -18.11
N ALA A 133 -5.13 -9.19 -17.06
CA ALA A 133 -5.74 -10.09 -16.11
C ALA A 133 -6.93 -9.44 -15.37
N VAL A 134 -6.76 -8.21 -14.89
CA VAL A 134 -7.83 -7.46 -14.21
C VAL A 134 -8.98 -7.13 -15.18
N LEU A 135 -8.68 -6.71 -16.41
CA LEU A 135 -9.71 -6.43 -17.42
C LEU A 135 -10.50 -7.70 -17.81
N THR A 136 -9.88 -8.87 -17.77
CA THR A 136 -10.54 -10.15 -18.07
C THR A 136 -11.60 -10.51 -17.03
N ILE A 137 -11.37 -10.18 -15.76
CA ILE A 137 -12.32 -10.47 -14.68
C ILE A 137 -13.28 -9.31 -14.38
N ALA A 138 -12.99 -8.10 -14.89
CA ALA A 138 -13.77 -6.91 -14.62
C ALA A 138 -15.14 -7.00 -15.31
N VAL A 139 -16.19 -7.15 -14.50
CA VAL A 139 -17.57 -7.09 -14.95
C VAL A 139 -18.17 -5.75 -14.51
N PRO A 140 -18.86 -5.01 -15.39
CA PRO A 140 -19.54 -3.77 -15.00
C PRO A 140 -20.44 -3.98 -13.78
N GLU A 141 -20.42 -3.03 -12.84
CA GLU A 141 -21.28 -2.98 -11.65
C GLU A 141 -21.08 -4.11 -10.61
N ARG A 142 -20.05 -4.96 -10.74
CA ARG A 142 -19.67 -5.95 -9.71
C ARG A 142 -18.34 -5.62 -9.05
N PRO A 143 -18.18 -5.90 -7.73
CA PRO A 143 -16.87 -5.84 -7.10
C PRO A 143 -15.95 -6.88 -7.75
N ILE A 144 -14.70 -6.49 -7.99
CA ILE A 144 -13.69 -7.35 -8.58
C ILE A 144 -13.28 -8.39 -7.53
N ASP A 145 -13.47 -9.68 -7.85
CA ASP A 145 -12.96 -10.76 -7.03
C ASP A 145 -11.59 -11.21 -7.53
N LEU A 146 -10.55 -10.86 -6.77
CA LEU A 146 -9.16 -11.21 -7.09
C LEU A 146 -8.89 -12.72 -7.02
N HIS A 147 -9.74 -13.51 -6.34
CA HIS A 147 -9.59 -14.98 -6.31
C HIS A 147 -9.87 -15.65 -7.66
N MET A 148 -10.46 -14.93 -8.61
CA MET A 148 -10.63 -15.42 -9.99
C MET A 148 -9.32 -15.40 -10.79
N ILE A 149 -8.26 -14.75 -10.28
CA ILE A 149 -6.92 -14.74 -10.89
C ILE A 149 -6.04 -15.72 -10.10
N GLU A 150 -5.70 -16.85 -10.71
CA GLU A 150 -4.80 -17.83 -10.11
C GLU A 150 -3.34 -17.48 -10.42
N ILE A 151 -2.52 -17.36 -9.37
CA ILE A 151 -1.08 -17.10 -9.48
C ILE A 151 -0.31 -18.40 -9.29
N MET A 152 0.19 -18.97 -10.38
CA MET A 152 1.00 -20.19 -10.34
C MET A 152 2.50 -19.88 -10.35
N HIS A 153 3.19 -20.32 -9.29
CA HIS A 153 4.64 -20.22 -9.21
C HIS A 153 5.31 -21.48 -9.78
N VAL A 154 5.81 -21.38 -11.01
CA VAL A 154 6.58 -22.47 -11.64
C VAL A 154 8.07 -22.24 -11.41
N ARG A 155 8.78 -23.24 -10.87
CA ARG A 155 10.26 -23.20 -10.77
C ARG A 155 10.85 -23.56 -12.14
N GLY A 156 11.43 -22.59 -12.82
CA GLY A 156 12.10 -22.77 -14.12
C GLY A 156 13.19 -21.71 -14.35
N GLU A 157 14.08 -21.96 -15.31
CA GLU A 157 15.06 -20.95 -15.74
C GLU A 157 14.34 -19.76 -16.40
N PRO A 158 14.80 -18.51 -16.17
CA PRO A 158 14.17 -17.30 -16.73
C PRO A 158 14.16 -17.23 -18.27
N SER A 159 14.82 -18.17 -18.95
CA SER A 159 14.88 -18.32 -20.41
C SER A 159 13.68 -19.08 -21.01
N CYS A 160 12.85 -19.74 -20.21
CA CYS A 160 11.84 -20.70 -20.72
C CYS A 160 10.38 -20.20 -20.74
N ILE A 161 10.09 -18.94 -20.41
CA ILE A 161 8.70 -18.42 -20.27
C ILE A 161 8.45 -17.19 -21.18
N LEU A 162 9.07 -17.15 -22.36
CA LEU A 162 8.68 -16.25 -23.46
C LEU A 162 8.16 -17.07 -24.63
#